data_AF-A0A2S2QNE4-F1
#
_entry.id   AF-A0A2S2QNE4-F1
#
_cell.length_a   1.000
_cell.length_b   1.000
_cell.length_c   1.000
_cell.angle_alpha   90.00
_cell.angle_beta   90.00
_cell.angle_gamma   90.00
#
_symmetry.space_group_name_H-M   'P 1'
#
loop_
_entity.id
_entity.type
_entity.pdbx_description
1 polymer ?
#
loop_
_entity_poly.entity_id
_entity_poly.type
_entity_poly.pdbx_seq_one_letter_code
_entity_poly.pdbx_strand_id
1 'polypeptide(L)'
;MSRKSVSVWCTKFNSGRESVEDEARSGRPISTSTAETIDAVEKLLRSDRRLKIREMATKLDLPKTTVHEIVHEKLNFRKVCARWVPKMLTADHKTKRMRISIEHLNRARNDESFLDHLITEDETWVHYSTPYNKRDSMTWKHPELPVPKKFK
;
A
#
# COMPACT_ATOMS: atom_id res chain seq x y z
N MET A 1 31.80 -6.12 -38.58
CA MET A 1 30.45 -5.91 -39.15
C MET A 1 30.31 -6.68 -40.46
N SER A 2 29.17 -7.32 -40.70
CA SER A 2 28.89 -8.01 -41.97
C SER A 2 28.74 -6.99 -43.11
N ARG A 3 29.18 -7.34 -44.34
CA ARG A 3 28.93 -6.52 -45.56
C ARG A 3 27.47 -6.10 -45.68
N LYS A 4 26.54 -6.98 -45.29
CA LYS A 4 25.10 -6.72 -45.33
C LYS A 4 24.69 -5.62 -44.35
N SER A 5 25.25 -5.62 -43.14
CA SER A 5 25.00 -4.58 -42.13
C SER A 5 25.55 -3.22 -42.57
N VAL A 6 26.74 -3.19 -43.17
CA VAL A 6 27.35 -1.95 -43.69
C VAL A 6 26.49 -1.36 -44.81
N SER A 7 26.02 -2.19 -45.75
CA SER A 7 25.13 -1.73 -46.84
C SER A 7 23.82 -1.13 -46.31
N VAL A 8 23.19 -1.75 -45.30
CA VAL A 8 21.96 -1.24 -44.70
C VAL A 8 22.17 0.13 -44.05
N TRP A 9 23.27 0.30 -43.31
CA TRP A 9 23.59 1.59 -42.70
C TRP A 9 23.90 2.67 -43.73
N CYS A 10 24.67 2.35 -44.78
CA CYS A 10 24.90 3.28 -45.89
C CYS A 10 23.59 3.73 -46.56
N THR A 11 22.65 2.83 -46.78
CA THR A 11 21.33 3.18 -47.32
C THR A 11 20.56 4.09 -46.35
N LYS A 12 20.58 3.78 -45.05
CA LYS A 12 19.88 4.58 -44.03
C LYS A 12 20.44 6.01 -43.92
N PHE A 13 21.76 6.17 -43.92
CA PHE A 13 22.41 7.49 -43.92
C PHE A 13 22.11 8.26 -45.21
N ASN A 14 22.16 7.61 -46.37
CA ASN A 14 21.79 8.23 -47.65
C ASN A 14 20.30 8.63 -47.72
N SER A 15 19.42 7.94 -46.98
CA SER A 15 18.00 8.32 -46.83
C SER A 15 17.74 9.41 -45.78
N GLY A 16 18.79 10.05 -45.25
CA GLY A 16 18.66 11.21 -44.35
C GLY A 16 18.58 10.89 -42.86
N ARG A 17 18.85 9.64 -42.44
CA ARG A 17 19.00 9.32 -41.01
C ARG A 17 20.37 9.77 -40.53
N GLU A 18 20.45 10.58 -39.48
CA GLU A 18 21.72 11.06 -38.91
C GLU A 18 22.13 10.34 -37.61
N SER A 19 21.18 9.67 -36.96
CA SER A 19 21.41 8.99 -35.67
C SER A 19 21.84 7.52 -35.83
N VAL A 20 22.86 7.13 -35.06
CA VAL A 20 23.38 5.75 -34.96
C VAL A 20 22.62 4.92 -33.90
N GLU A 21 21.83 5.57 -33.05
CA GLU A 21 21.04 4.90 -32.01
C GLU A 21 19.95 4.02 -32.63
N ASP A 22 19.61 2.91 -31.97
CA ASP A 22 18.54 2.01 -32.41
C ASP A 22 17.20 2.76 -32.56
N GLU A 23 16.50 2.52 -33.67
CA GLU A 23 15.12 3.01 -33.84
C GLU A 23 14.20 2.29 -32.85
N ALA A 24 13.08 2.93 -32.50
CA ALA A 24 12.05 2.32 -31.68
C ALA A 24 11.65 0.96 -32.27
N ARG A 25 11.96 -0.11 -31.53
CA ARG A 25 11.62 -1.48 -31.92
C ARG A 25 10.18 -1.76 -31.48
N SER A 26 9.39 -2.38 -32.35
CA SER A 26 8.11 -2.98 -31.96
C SER A 26 8.37 -4.15 -31.02
N GLY A 27 8.32 -3.89 -29.71
CA GLY A 27 8.36 -4.92 -28.68
C GLY A 27 7.05 -5.72 -28.61
N ARG A 28 7.02 -6.76 -27.76
CA ARG A 28 5.79 -7.46 -27.39
C ARG A 28 4.80 -6.43 -26.80
N PRO A 29 3.49 -6.46 -27.14
CA PRO A 29 2.52 -5.57 -26.52
C PRO A 29 2.54 -5.76 -25.00
N ILE A 30 3.00 -4.75 -24.26
CA ILE A 30 2.82 -4.66 -22.82
C ILE A 30 1.45 -4.04 -22.60
N SER A 31 0.37 -4.81 -22.67
CA SER A 31 -0.88 -4.45 -21.99
C SER A 31 -1.93 -5.55 -22.14
N THR A 32 -1.91 -6.51 -21.22
CA THR A 32 -3.17 -7.13 -20.77
C THR A 32 -3.95 -6.20 -19.83
N SER A 33 -3.39 -5.04 -19.47
CA SER A 33 -4.00 -4.01 -18.64
C SER A 33 -4.61 -2.90 -19.50
N THR A 34 -5.72 -3.18 -20.19
CA THR A 34 -6.54 -2.14 -20.84
C THR A 34 -7.22 -1.27 -19.78
N ALA A 35 -7.64 -0.06 -20.16
CA ALA A 35 -8.37 0.83 -19.25
C ALA A 35 -9.60 0.15 -18.61
N GLU A 36 -10.29 -0.70 -19.37
CA GLU A 36 -11.44 -1.48 -18.91
C GLU A 36 -11.05 -2.48 -17.81
N THR A 37 -9.96 -3.24 -18.00
CA THR A 37 -9.49 -4.20 -16.97
C THR A 37 -9.01 -3.50 -15.70
N ILE A 38 -8.40 -2.31 -15.84
CA ILE A 38 -7.97 -1.49 -14.70
C ILE A 38 -9.18 -1.02 -13.90
N ASP A 39 -10.20 -0.48 -14.57
CA ASP A 39 -11.45 -0.05 -13.94
C ASP A 39 -12.20 -1.21 -13.28
N ALA A 40 -12.25 -2.39 -13.92
CA ALA A 40 -12.85 -3.58 -13.34
C ALA A 40 -12.16 -4.04 -12.05
N VAL A 41 -10.82 -4.06 -12.03
CA VAL A 41 -10.03 -4.37 -10.82
C VAL A 41 -10.26 -3.32 -9.73
N GLU A 42 -10.31 -2.04 -10.09
CA GLU A 42 -10.54 -0.95 -9.14
C GLU A 42 -11.92 -1.04 -8.49
N LYS A 43 -12.98 -1.23 -9.29
CA LYS A 43 -14.36 -1.43 -8.80
C LYS A 43 -14.45 -2.63 -7.86
N LEU A 44 -13.78 -3.73 -8.22
CA LEU A 44 -13.76 -4.93 -7.39
C LEU A 44 -13.04 -4.69 -6.05
N LEU A 45 -11.92 -3.95 -6.05
CA LEU A 45 -11.22 -3.58 -4.81
C LEU A 45 -12.01 -2.61 -3.93
N ARG A 46 -12.73 -1.65 -4.54
CA ARG A 46 -13.55 -0.69 -3.80
C ARG A 46 -14.76 -1.35 -3.16
N SER A 47 -15.33 -2.38 -3.80
CA SER A 47 -16.43 -3.18 -3.22
C SER A 47 -15.96 -4.10 -2.09
N ASP A 48 -14.87 -4.85 -2.27
CA ASP A 48 -14.29 -5.70 -1.23
C ASP A 48 -12.76 -5.60 -1.15
N ARG A 49 -12.31 -4.82 -0.16
CA ARG A 49 -10.88 -4.60 0.12
C ARG A 49 -10.17 -5.81 0.73
N ARG A 50 -10.85 -6.91 1.08
CA ARG A 50 -10.21 -8.11 1.67
C ARG A 50 -9.74 -9.12 0.64
N LEU A 51 -10.23 -9.02 -0.61
CA LEU A 51 -9.95 -9.98 -1.66
C LEU A 51 -8.45 -10.25 -1.84
N LYS A 52 -8.10 -11.51 -2.09
CA LYS A 52 -6.75 -11.90 -2.48
C LYS A 52 -6.58 -11.68 -3.99
N ILE A 53 -5.35 -11.42 -4.42
CA ILE A 53 -5.03 -11.27 -5.86
C ILE A 53 -5.54 -12.47 -6.67
N ARG A 54 -5.40 -13.68 -6.12
CA ARG A 54 -5.90 -14.91 -6.77
C ARG A 54 -7.41 -14.92 -6.92
N GLU A 55 -8.15 -14.44 -5.93
CA GLU A 55 -9.62 -14.38 -5.99
C GLU A 55 -10.08 -13.33 -7.01
N MET A 56 -9.40 -12.18 -7.08
CA MET A 56 -9.68 -11.16 -8.10
C MET A 56 -9.36 -11.68 -9.50
N ALA A 57 -8.24 -12.37 -9.67
CA ALA A 57 -7.86 -13.02 -10.93
C ALA A 57 -8.92 -14.02 -11.41
N THR A 58 -9.40 -14.89 -10.52
CA THR A 58 -10.47 -15.85 -10.85
C THR A 58 -11.80 -15.16 -11.17
N LYS A 59 -12.16 -14.07 -10.45
CA LYS A 59 -13.41 -13.35 -10.71
C LYS A 59 -13.43 -12.58 -12.03
N LEU A 60 -12.28 -12.07 -12.45
CA LEU A 60 -12.14 -11.25 -13.66
C LEU A 60 -11.61 -12.04 -14.86
N ASP A 61 -11.36 -13.34 -14.70
CA ASP A 61 -10.70 -14.21 -15.67
C ASP A 61 -9.40 -13.61 -16.23
N LEU A 62 -8.59 -13.03 -15.33
CA LEU A 62 -7.32 -12.40 -15.66
C LEU A 62 -6.14 -13.21 -15.12
N PRO A 63 -4.97 -13.17 -15.79
CA PRO A 63 -3.75 -13.69 -15.21
C PRO A 63 -3.46 -13.02 -13.87
N LYS A 64 -3.07 -13.82 -12.86
CA LYS A 64 -2.71 -13.31 -11.53
C LYS A 64 -1.62 -12.24 -11.59
N THR A 65 -0.68 -12.36 -12.52
CA THR A 65 0.39 -11.39 -12.75
C THR A 65 -0.16 -10.04 -13.20
N THR A 66 -1.09 -10.02 -14.17
CA THR A 66 -1.77 -8.81 -14.64
C THR A 66 -2.52 -8.13 -13.51
N VAL A 67 -3.28 -8.87 -12.69
CA VAL A 67 -3.99 -8.29 -11.54
C VAL A 67 -2.99 -7.73 -10.52
N HIS A 68 -1.89 -8.43 -10.25
CA HIS A 68 -0.85 -7.93 -9.36
C HIS A 68 -0.26 -6.60 -9.84
N GLU A 69 0.11 -6.51 -11.12
CA GLU A 69 0.63 -5.29 -11.74
C GLU A 69 -0.39 -4.15 -11.72
N ILE A 70 -1.66 -4.42 -12.03
CA ILE A 70 -2.71 -3.40 -11.98
C ILE A 70 -2.86 -2.85 -10.56
N VAL A 71 -2.98 -3.73 -9.57
CA VAL A 71 -3.20 -3.33 -8.18
C VAL A 71 -2.03 -2.51 -7.63
N HIS A 72 -0.79 -2.94 -7.88
CA HIS A 72 0.40 -2.33 -7.30
C HIS A 72 0.97 -1.17 -8.12
N GLU A 73 1.07 -1.32 -9.44
CA GLU A 73 1.77 -0.36 -10.30
C GLU A 73 0.81 0.66 -10.92
N LYS A 74 -0.42 0.27 -11.26
CA LYS A 74 -1.40 1.17 -11.91
C LYS A 74 -2.29 1.89 -10.91
N LEU A 75 -2.82 1.17 -9.93
CA LEU A 75 -3.74 1.70 -8.91
C LEU A 75 -3.02 2.05 -7.59
N ASN A 76 -1.74 1.68 -7.44
CA ASN A 76 -0.91 1.97 -6.27
C ASN A 76 -1.50 1.51 -4.92
N PHE A 77 -2.34 0.46 -4.92
CA PHE A 77 -2.86 -0.12 -3.70
C PHE A 77 -1.79 -0.95 -2.99
N ARG A 78 -1.81 -0.91 -1.67
CA ARG A 78 -0.95 -1.75 -0.81
C ARG A 78 -1.80 -2.58 0.13
N LYS A 79 -1.38 -3.82 0.38
CA LYS A 79 -2.06 -4.67 1.35
C LYS A 79 -1.51 -4.40 2.75
N VAL A 80 -2.36 -3.91 3.64
CA VAL A 80 -1.96 -3.48 5.00
C VAL A 80 -2.82 -4.18 6.05
N CYS A 81 -2.22 -4.53 7.19
CA CYS A 81 -2.99 -4.97 8.35
C CYS A 81 -3.68 -3.78 9.00
N ALA A 82 -4.92 -3.95 9.46
CA ALA A 82 -5.57 -2.95 10.28
C ALA A 82 -4.77 -2.71 11.58
N ARG A 83 -4.69 -1.44 12.00
CA ARG A 83 -4.10 -1.10 13.30
C ARG A 83 -5.09 -1.44 14.39
N TRP A 84 -4.65 -2.23 15.37
CA TRP A 84 -5.41 -2.49 16.58
C TRP A 84 -5.42 -1.24 17.45
N VAL A 85 -6.61 -0.83 17.86
CA VAL A 85 -6.84 0.28 18.78
C VAL A 85 -7.56 -0.29 20.00
N PRO A 86 -7.08 -0.03 21.23
CA PRO A 86 -7.63 -0.67 22.43
C PRO A 86 -9.13 -0.50 22.63
N LYS A 87 -9.70 0.65 22.22
CA LYS A 87 -11.11 0.96 22.38
C LYS A 87 -11.56 1.99 21.35
N MET A 88 -12.81 1.89 20.89
CA MET A 88 -13.46 2.96 20.15
C MET A 88 -13.90 4.06 21.13
N LEU A 89 -13.26 5.23 21.07
CA LEU A 89 -13.53 6.34 21.97
C LEU A 89 -14.72 7.19 21.49
N THR A 90 -15.63 7.51 22.40
CA THR A 90 -16.69 8.51 22.21
C THR A 90 -16.09 9.92 22.17
N ALA A 91 -16.87 10.92 21.78
CA ALA A 91 -16.45 12.32 21.83
C ALA A 91 -16.04 12.72 23.26
N ASP A 92 -16.84 12.36 24.26
CA ASP A 92 -16.57 12.69 25.66
C ASP A 92 -15.28 12.04 26.18
N HIS A 93 -15.02 10.78 25.82
CA HIS A 93 -13.75 10.13 26.16
C HIS A 93 -12.55 10.88 25.57
N LYS A 94 -12.66 11.38 24.33
CA LYS A 94 -11.58 12.14 23.68
C LYS A 94 -11.37 13.47 24.40
N THR A 95 -12.44 14.21 24.69
CA THR A 95 -12.37 15.49 25.40
C THR A 95 -11.76 15.32 26.79
N LYS A 96 -12.22 14.33 27.56
CA LYS A 96 -11.69 14.05 28.90
C LYS A 96 -10.20 13.68 28.85
N ARG A 97 -9.80 12.80 27.93
CA ARG A 97 -8.39 12.43 27.75
C ARG A 97 -7.53 13.63 27.36
N MET A 98 -7.96 14.42 26.39
CA MET A 98 -7.23 15.63 25.95
C MET A 98 -7.02 16.59 27.11
N ARG A 99 -8.08 16.87 27.89
CA ARG A 99 -8.02 17.75 29.05
C ARG A 99 -6.99 17.27 30.08
N ILE A 100 -7.06 15.99 30.46
CA ILE A 100 -6.13 15.38 31.44
C ILE A 100 -4.70 15.40 30.92
N SER A 101 -4.47 15.10 29.64
CA SER A 101 -3.14 15.14 29.04
C SER A 101 -2.54 16.56 29.01
N ILE A 102 -3.36 17.59 28.75
CA ILE A 102 -2.90 18.99 28.82
C ILE A 102 -2.53 19.36 30.26
N GLU A 103 -3.33 18.95 31.24
CA GLU A 103 -3.05 19.20 32.66
C GLU A 103 -1.72 18.55 33.09
N HIS A 104 -1.50 17.28 32.75
CA HIS A 104 -0.23 16.59 33.04
C HIS A 104 0.96 17.22 32.31
N LEU A 105 0.79 17.64 31.05
CA LEU A 105 1.84 18.32 30.30
C LEU A 105 2.25 19.64 30.96
N ASN A 106 1.27 20.43 31.44
CA ASN A 106 1.54 21.68 32.12
C ASN A 106 2.25 21.44 33.46
N ARG A 107 1.84 20.42 34.23
CA ARG A 107 2.53 20.05 35.47
C ARG A 107 3.99 19.67 35.23
N ALA A 108 4.25 18.80 34.25
CA ALA A 108 5.60 18.39 33.90
C ALA A 108 6.49 19.53 33.38
N ARG A 109 5.90 20.61 32.85
CA ARG A 109 6.64 21.81 32.40
C ARG A 109 6.94 22.77 33.54
N ASN A 110 6.06 22.85 34.53
CA ASN A 110 6.16 23.81 35.62
C ASN A 110 6.94 23.25 36.82
N ASP A 111 7.07 21.93 36.91
CA ASP A 111 7.81 21.22 37.94
C ASP A 111 8.70 20.16 37.29
N GLU A 112 10.01 20.44 37.23
CA GLU A 112 11.01 19.53 36.66
C GLU A 112 11.12 18.21 37.43
N SER A 113 10.78 18.21 38.73
CA SER A 113 10.84 17.03 39.60
C SER A 113 9.56 16.19 39.56
N PHE A 114 8.53 16.63 38.84
CA PHE A 114 7.21 15.98 38.81
C PHE A 114 7.29 14.49 38.43
N LEU A 115 8.14 14.15 37.46
CA LEU A 115 8.28 12.77 36.98
C LEU A 115 9.06 11.88 37.95
N ASP A 116 9.95 12.45 38.77
CA ASP A 116 10.78 11.70 39.73
C ASP A 116 9.94 11.08 40.86
N HIS A 117 8.75 11.65 41.11
CA HIS A 117 7.82 11.21 42.14
C HIS A 117 6.69 10.32 41.58
N LEU A 118 6.68 10.03 40.27
CA LEU A 118 5.63 9.25 39.64
C LEU A 118 5.92 7.75 39.76
N ILE A 119 5.09 7.05 40.54
CA ILE A 119 5.09 5.59 40.61
C ILE A 119 3.86 5.08 39.85
N THR A 120 4.08 4.17 38.90
CA THR A 120 3.00 3.56 38.09
C THR A 120 3.02 2.05 38.24
N GLU A 121 1.84 1.44 38.28
CA GLU A 121 1.65 0.00 38.33
C GLU A 121 0.59 -0.40 37.28
N ASP A 122 0.79 -1.54 36.63
CA ASP A 122 -0.17 -2.16 35.70
C ASP A 122 0.03 -3.68 35.71
N GLU A 123 -1.02 -4.44 35.43
CA GLU A 123 -0.99 -5.89 35.39
C GLU A 123 -1.05 -6.38 33.93
N THR A 124 -0.23 -7.37 33.58
CA THR A 124 -0.22 -7.98 32.25
C THR A 124 -0.28 -9.50 32.33
N TRP A 125 -1.20 -10.10 31.57
CA TRP A 125 -1.30 -11.54 31.42
C TRP A 125 -0.13 -12.09 30.58
N VAL A 126 0.55 -13.12 31.09
CA VAL A 126 1.59 -13.87 30.37
C VAL A 126 1.01 -15.20 29.90
N HIS A 127 0.85 -15.35 28.59
CA HIS A 127 0.29 -16.56 27.98
C HIS A 127 1.39 -17.51 27.47
N TYR A 128 1.19 -18.82 27.64
CA TYR A 128 2.10 -19.87 27.14
C TYR A 128 2.10 -19.97 25.60
N SER A 129 0.99 -19.64 24.93
CA SER A 129 0.93 -19.54 23.47
C SER A 129 -0.05 -18.45 23.02
N THR A 130 0.18 -17.91 21.82
CA THR A 130 -0.70 -16.91 21.20
C THR A 130 -1.39 -17.50 19.96
N PRO A 131 -2.72 -17.72 19.99
CA PRO A 131 -3.42 -18.43 18.91
C PRO A 131 -3.76 -17.57 17.69
N TYR A 132 -3.51 -16.25 17.71
CA TYR A 132 -4.04 -15.33 16.71
C TYR A 132 -3.00 -14.83 15.70
N ASN A 133 -3.25 -15.08 14.41
CA ASN A 133 -2.44 -14.54 13.31
C ASN A 133 -3.00 -13.21 12.80
N LYS A 134 -2.25 -12.12 13.00
CA LYS A 134 -2.62 -10.76 12.53
C LYS A 134 -2.78 -10.66 11.01
N ARG A 135 -2.19 -11.58 10.23
CA ARG A 135 -2.26 -11.56 8.75
C ARG A 135 -3.68 -11.70 8.21
N ASP A 136 -4.60 -12.30 8.96
CA ASP A 136 -6.01 -12.43 8.55
C ASP A 136 -6.77 -11.09 8.59
N SER A 137 -6.16 -10.05 9.17
CA SER A 137 -6.71 -8.69 9.19
C SER A 137 -6.35 -7.84 7.97
N MET A 138 -5.60 -8.39 7.00
CA MET A 138 -5.06 -7.62 5.87
C MET A 138 -6.14 -7.16 4.90
N THR A 139 -6.10 -5.89 4.55
CA THR A 139 -6.98 -5.25 3.57
C THR A 139 -6.18 -4.39 2.60
N TRP A 140 -6.66 -4.26 1.37
CA TRP A 140 -6.12 -3.33 0.38
C TRP A 140 -6.43 -1.88 0.76
N LYS A 141 -5.41 -1.03 0.64
CA LYS A 141 -5.46 0.38 1.03
C LYS A 141 -4.81 1.22 -0.07
N HIS A 142 -5.58 2.18 -0.58
CA HIS A 142 -5.08 3.25 -1.43
C HIS A 142 -4.22 4.22 -0.58
N PRO A 143 -3.17 4.86 -1.11
CA PRO A 143 -2.30 5.76 -0.35
C PRO A 143 -3.07 6.89 0.35
N GLU A 144 -4.06 7.46 -0.32
CA GLU A 144 -4.86 8.60 0.15
C GLU A 144 -5.87 8.25 1.27
N LEU A 145 -6.19 6.96 1.45
CA LEU A 145 -7.16 6.56 2.46
C LEU A 145 -6.53 6.44 3.85
N PRO A 146 -7.28 6.67 4.93
CA PRO A 146 -6.78 6.44 6.28
C PRO A 146 -6.51 4.95 6.50
N VAL A 147 -5.55 4.65 7.38
CA VAL A 147 -5.25 3.26 7.77
C VAL A 147 -6.47 2.64 8.46
N PRO A 148 -6.94 1.46 8.03
CA PRO A 148 -8.03 0.77 8.69
C PRO A 148 -7.71 0.52 10.17
N LYS A 149 -8.70 0.78 11.03
CA LYS A 149 -8.60 0.53 12.47
C LYS A 149 -9.51 -0.64 12.84
N LYS A 150 -9.01 -1.52 13.70
CA LYS A 150 -9.80 -2.53 14.38
C LYS A 150 -9.82 -2.19 15.86
N PHE A 151 -11.01 -2.14 16.43
CA PHE A 151 -11.18 -2.00 17.87
C PHE A 151 -11.22 -3.40 18.49
N LYS A 152 -10.62 -3.57 19.68
CA LYS A 152 -10.90 -4.73 20.51
C LYS A 152 -12.30 -4.62 21.10
#